data_AF-A0A8J3Y3G4-F1
#
_entry.id   AF-A0A8J3Y3G4-F1
#
_cell.length_a   1.000
_cell.length_b   1.000
_cell.length_c   1.000
_cell.angle_alpha   90.00
_cell.angle_beta   90.00
_cell.angle_gamma   90.00
#
_symmetry.space_group_name_H-M   'P 1'
#
loop_
_entity.id
_entity.type
_entity.pdbx_description
1 polymer ?
#
loop_
_entity_poly.entity_id
_entity_poly.type
_entity_poly.pdbx_seq_one_letter_code
_entity_poly.pdbx_strand_id
1 'polypeptide(L)'
;MRKMTKRSTAIVATSVLAVGGLAGAAWATGWGVTGVGSASATTAEIKPMRADITVAGNLYPGKSANAVALVDNPNEFPVTLTGMTPTNISVRKGNTDNDACKATLNASSIVVTLPNTAPTIAKDTENQSITVPFSVAQNLSSTCANSTFTLSFNFTGESA
;
A
#
# COMPACT_ATOMS: atom_id res chain seq x y z
N MET A 1 -27.64 28.01 -18.48
CA MET A 1 -27.23 26.86 -19.32
C MET A 1 -26.46 25.88 -18.45
N ARG A 2 -26.82 24.57 -18.51
CA ARG A 2 -26.08 23.31 -18.19
C ARG A 2 -25.15 23.24 -16.95
N LYS A 3 -24.99 22.14 -16.21
CA LYS A 3 -25.71 20.88 -15.89
C LYS A 3 -24.77 20.10 -14.92
N MET A 4 -25.36 19.45 -13.93
CA MET A 4 -24.92 18.32 -13.08
C MET A 4 -23.65 17.52 -13.48
N THR A 5 -22.88 17.01 -12.51
CA THR A 5 -22.67 15.55 -12.35
C THR A 5 -22.19 15.16 -10.93
N LYS A 6 -23.10 14.60 -10.11
CA LYS A 6 -22.79 13.68 -9.02
C LYS A 6 -22.51 12.31 -9.65
N ARG A 7 -21.39 11.66 -9.34
CA ARG A 7 -21.15 10.26 -9.73
C ARG A 7 -21.46 9.34 -8.55
N SER A 8 -22.75 9.07 -8.37
CA SER A 8 -23.23 7.90 -7.63
C SER A 8 -23.49 6.82 -8.67
N THR A 9 -22.57 5.87 -8.77
CA THR A 9 -22.69 4.72 -9.66
C THR A 9 -23.75 3.79 -9.10
N ALA A 10 -24.99 3.95 -9.57
CA ALA A 10 -26.06 2.98 -9.36
C ALA A 10 -25.75 1.74 -10.20
N ILE A 11 -25.57 0.61 -9.53
CA ILE A 11 -25.44 -0.71 -10.15
C ILE A 11 -26.77 -1.02 -10.84
N VAL A 12 -26.74 -1.08 -12.17
CA VAL A 12 -27.87 -1.40 -13.02
C VAL A 12 -28.15 -2.90 -12.92
N ALA A 13 -29.18 -3.28 -12.17
CA ALA A 13 -29.81 -4.58 -12.28
C ALA A 13 -30.93 -4.50 -13.33
N THR A 14 -30.58 -4.77 -14.60
CA THR A 14 -31.55 -4.88 -15.69
C THR A 14 -32.29 -6.21 -15.62
N SER A 15 -33.54 -6.15 -15.15
CA SER A 15 -34.56 -7.18 -15.31
C SER A 15 -35.04 -7.24 -16.76
N VAL A 16 -34.75 -8.34 -17.46
CA VAL A 16 -35.33 -8.65 -18.78
C VAL A 16 -36.60 -9.48 -18.56
N LEU A 17 -37.74 -8.80 -18.64
CA LEU A 17 -39.03 -9.42 -18.96
C LEU A 17 -39.12 -9.55 -20.48
N ALA A 18 -39.32 -10.76 -21.00
CA ALA A 18 -39.84 -10.95 -22.35
C ALA A 18 -40.79 -12.16 -22.35
N VAL A 19 -42.07 -11.82 -22.19
CA VAL A 19 -43.25 -12.65 -22.35
C VAL A 19 -43.44 -12.92 -23.84
N GLY A 20 -43.65 -14.18 -24.23
CA GLY A 20 -44.04 -14.51 -25.59
C GLY A 20 -44.49 -15.96 -25.76
N GLY A 21 -45.79 -16.22 -25.60
CA GLY A 21 -46.44 -17.39 -26.20
C GLY A 21 -47.57 -18.06 -25.41
N LEU A 22 -48.80 -17.80 -25.87
CA LEU A 22 -50.01 -18.65 -25.81
C LEU A 22 -51.00 -18.47 -24.63
N ALA A 23 -52.04 -17.69 -24.94
CA ALA A 23 -53.47 -17.91 -24.71
C ALA A 23 -53.97 -18.56 -23.40
N GLY A 24 -54.71 -17.77 -22.61
CA GLY A 24 -55.67 -18.27 -21.61
C GLY A 24 -55.97 -17.26 -20.51
N ALA A 25 -57.12 -16.59 -20.58
CA ALA A 25 -57.63 -15.76 -19.48
C ALA A 25 -58.26 -16.66 -18.40
N ALA A 26 -57.72 -16.62 -17.17
CA ALA A 26 -58.34 -17.22 -15.98
C ALA A 26 -58.24 -16.24 -14.79
N TRP A 27 -59.33 -16.15 -14.05
CA TRP A 27 -59.67 -15.09 -13.11
C TRP A 27 -59.11 -15.36 -11.70
N ALA A 28 -58.54 -14.33 -11.09
CA ALA A 28 -58.30 -14.11 -9.65
C ALA A 28 -57.96 -15.31 -8.75
N THR A 29 -56.66 -15.57 -8.56
CA THR A 29 -56.05 -15.97 -7.29
C THR A 29 -54.66 -15.34 -7.26
N GLY A 30 -54.25 -14.72 -6.14
CA GLY A 30 -52.97 -14.03 -6.04
C GLY A 30 -51.84 -14.97 -6.48
N TRP A 31 -51.19 -14.64 -7.59
CA TRP A 31 -50.10 -15.45 -8.14
C TRP A 31 -48.94 -15.31 -7.17
N GLY A 32 -48.73 -16.35 -6.34
CA GLY A 32 -47.52 -16.49 -5.55
C GLY A 32 -46.35 -16.65 -6.52
N VAL A 33 -45.69 -15.53 -6.85
CA VAL A 33 -44.47 -15.55 -7.64
C VAL A 33 -43.32 -15.88 -6.70
N THR A 34 -42.97 -17.16 -6.63
CA THR A 34 -41.72 -17.60 -5.98
C THR A 34 -40.59 -17.49 -7.00
N GLY A 35 -39.71 -16.50 -6.80
CA GLY A 35 -38.48 -16.34 -7.56
C GLY A 35 -37.26 -16.75 -6.74
N VAL A 36 -36.38 -17.55 -7.34
CA VAL A 36 -35.03 -17.80 -6.80
C VAL A 36 -34.07 -16.86 -7.51
N GLY A 37 -33.44 -15.96 -6.74
CA GLY A 37 -32.38 -15.08 -7.20
C GLY A 37 -31.03 -15.60 -6.72
N SER A 38 -30.06 -15.68 -7.63
CA SER A 38 -28.65 -15.86 -7.26
C SER A 38 -27.93 -14.53 -7.39
N ALA A 39 -27.09 -14.23 -6.41
CA ALA A 39 -26.13 -13.14 -6.47
C ALA A 39 -24.73 -13.77 -6.31
N SER A 40 -23.78 -13.34 -7.13
CA SER A 40 -22.37 -13.68 -6.98
C SER A 40 -21.56 -12.42 -6.71
N ALA A 41 -20.51 -12.57 -5.91
CA ALA A 41 -19.53 -11.54 -5.65
C ALA A 41 -18.13 -12.16 -5.76
N THR A 42 -17.17 -11.36 -6.22
CA THR A 42 -15.76 -11.73 -6.32
C THR A 42 -14.97 -10.94 -5.29
N THR A 43 -14.00 -11.57 -4.64
CA THR A 43 -13.10 -10.92 -3.68
C THR A 43 -12.00 -10.13 -4.38
N ALA A 44 -11.50 -9.08 -3.72
CA ALA A 44 -10.37 -8.28 -4.18
C ALA A 44 -9.08 -9.12 -4.32
N GLU A 45 -8.24 -8.78 -5.30
CA GLU A 45 -6.87 -9.31 -5.42
C GLU A 45 -5.93 -8.52 -4.51
N ILE A 46 -5.13 -9.20 -3.69
CA ILE A 46 -4.11 -8.57 -2.85
C ILE A 46 -2.83 -8.40 -3.67
N LYS A 47 -2.43 -7.16 -3.90
CA LYS A 47 -1.24 -6.77 -4.65
C LYS A 47 -0.11 -6.33 -3.71
N PRO A 48 1.16 -6.62 -4.06
CA PRO A 48 2.31 -6.23 -3.25
C PRO A 48 2.44 -4.70 -3.19
N MET A 49 2.70 -4.19 -1.98
CA MET A 49 3.03 -2.79 -1.74
C MET A 49 4.53 -2.53 -1.93
N ARG A 50 4.89 -1.29 -2.25
CA ARG A 50 6.29 -0.85 -2.41
C ARG A 50 6.55 0.34 -1.51
N ALA A 51 7.75 0.46 -0.97
CA ALA A 51 8.20 1.75 -0.47
C ALA A 51 9.69 1.98 -0.65
N ASP A 52 10.03 3.25 -0.83
CA ASP A 52 11.40 3.75 -0.83
C ASP A 52 11.59 4.71 0.33
N ILE A 53 12.70 4.57 1.05
CA ILE A 53 13.04 5.48 2.15
C ILE A 53 14.25 6.29 1.78
N THR A 54 14.10 7.62 1.90
CA THR A 54 15.21 8.56 1.77
C THR A 54 15.47 9.20 3.12
N VAL A 55 16.71 9.13 3.58
CA VAL A 55 17.15 9.79 4.80
C VAL A 55 17.82 11.11 4.43
N ALA A 56 17.30 12.22 4.93
CA ALA A 56 17.87 13.53 4.67
C ALA A 56 19.03 13.85 5.63
N GLY A 57 20.07 14.48 5.07
CA GLY A 57 21.21 15.02 5.80
C GLY A 57 22.31 14.01 6.15
N ASN A 58 23.38 14.51 6.77
CA ASN A 58 24.59 13.72 7.02
C ASN A 58 24.34 12.61 8.05
N LEU A 59 24.68 11.36 7.71
CA LEU A 59 24.64 10.24 8.63
C LEU A 59 26.00 10.08 9.32
N TYR A 60 25.96 9.81 10.62
CA TYR A 60 27.14 9.55 11.44
C TYR A 60 26.77 8.55 12.56
N PRO A 61 27.76 7.85 13.16
CA PRO A 61 27.48 6.84 14.17
C PRO A 61 26.65 7.41 15.33
N GLY A 62 25.63 6.67 15.75
CA GLY A 62 24.72 7.06 16.85
C GLY A 62 23.65 8.08 16.48
N LYS A 63 23.62 8.57 15.23
CA LYS A 63 22.58 9.52 14.80
C LYS A 63 21.20 8.86 14.82
N SER A 64 20.24 9.57 15.40
CA SER A 64 18.82 9.31 15.24
C SER A 64 18.17 10.46 14.48
N ALA A 65 17.27 10.14 13.56
CA ALA A 65 16.56 11.11 12.74
C ALA A 65 15.19 10.55 12.34
N ASN A 66 14.39 11.40 11.71
CA ASN A 66 13.20 10.95 11.00
C ASN A 66 13.54 10.85 9.51
N ALA A 67 13.18 9.73 8.89
CA ALA A 67 13.29 9.54 7.46
C ALA A 67 11.90 9.64 6.81
N VAL A 68 11.88 10.00 5.53
CA VAL A 68 10.65 10.03 4.75
C VAL A 68 10.60 8.77 3.90
N ALA A 69 9.57 7.96 4.11
CA ALA A 69 9.24 6.83 3.25
C ALA A 69 8.10 7.22 2.31
N LEU A 70 8.25 6.88 1.04
CA LEU A 70 7.20 7.01 0.02
C LEU A 70 6.62 5.62 -0.21
N VAL A 71 5.34 5.43 0.13
CA VAL A 71 4.68 4.12 0.11
C VAL A 71 3.61 4.10 -0.99
N ASP A 72 3.63 3.03 -1.78
CA ASP A 72 2.66 2.74 -2.83
C ASP A 72 1.71 1.63 -2.36
N ASN A 73 0.41 1.89 -2.44
CA ASN A 73 -0.65 0.91 -2.20
C ASN A 73 -1.51 0.73 -3.46
N PRO A 74 -1.22 -0.28 -4.30
CA PRO A 74 -2.02 -0.58 -5.49
C PRO A 74 -3.30 -1.36 -5.19
N ASN A 75 -3.61 -1.64 -3.92
CA ASN A 75 -4.82 -2.35 -3.52
C ASN A 75 -6.03 -1.41 -3.57
N GLU A 76 -7.19 -1.98 -3.88
CA GLU A 76 -8.47 -1.24 -3.91
C GLU A 76 -9.06 -0.96 -2.51
N PHE A 77 -8.29 -1.26 -1.46
CA PHE A 77 -8.62 -1.02 -0.06
C PHE A 77 -7.43 -0.38 0.69
N PRO A 78 -7.70 0.42 1.74
CA PRO A 78 -6.67 1.00 2.57
C PRO A 78 -5.94 -0.08 3.38
N VAL A 79 -4.66 0.15 3.66
CA VAL A 79 -3.81 -0.78 4.43
C VAL A 79 -3.20 -0.06 5.62
N THR A 80 -3.41 -0.58 6.82
CA THR A 80 -2.72 -0.11 8.03
C THR A 80 -1.43 -0.91 8.20
N LEU A 81 -0.29 -0.22 8.23
CA LEU A 81 1.02 -0.87 8.36
C LEU A 81 1.23 -1.37 9.80
N THR A 82 1.47 -2.66 9.94
CA THR A 82 1.69 -3.35 11.23
C THR A 82 3.15 -3.74 11.44
N GLY A 83 3.93 -3.82 10.37
CA GLY A 83 5.37 -4.08 10.45
C GLY A 83 6.14 -3.56 9.24
N MET A 84 7.44 -3.38 9.46
CA MET A 84 8.40 -2.96 8.44
C MET A 84 9.73 -3.67 8.69
N THR A 85 10.28 -4.31 7.66
CA THR A 85 11.56 -5.01 7.76
C THR A 85 12.46 -4.61 6.59
N PRO A 86 13.68 -4.07 6.84
CA PRO A 86 14.63 -3.77 5.77
C PRO A 86 15.04 -5.05 5.05
N THR A 87 14.96 -5.04 3.73
CA THR A 87 15.36 -6.18 2.89
C THR A 87 16.67 -5.93 2.17
N ASN A 88 16.96 -4.69 1.79
CA ASN A 88 18.17 -4.34 1.08
C ASN A 88 18.70 -2.98 1.52
N ILE A 89 20.02 -2.88 1.60
CA ILE A 89 20.75 -1.64 1.84
C ILE A 89 21.72 -1.45 0.67
N SER A 90 21.46 -0.43 -0.14
CA SER A 90 22.39 0.05 -1.15
C SER A 90 23.16 1.23 -0.58
N VAL A 91 24.48 1.21 -0.80
CA VAL A 91 25.38 2.28 -0.35
C VAL A 91 26.16 2.77 -1.56
N ARG A 92 26.05 4.06 -1.86
CA ARG A 92 26.77 4.69 -2.95
C ARG A 92 27.67 5.80 -2.47
N LYS A 93 28.84 5.96 -3.08
CA LYS A 93 29.73 7.10 -2.86
C LYS A 93 29.84 7.86 -4.17
N GLY A 94 29.09 8.96 -4.28
CA GLY A 94 28.85 9.60 -5.58
C GLY A 94 28.02 8.68 -6.49
N ASN A 95 28.53 8.40 -7.69
CA ASN A 95 27.84 7.59 -8.71
C ASN A 95 28.24 6.10 -8.72
N THR A 96 29.09 5.66 -7.78
CA THR A 96 29.58 4.28 -7.69
C THR A 96 29.15 3.63 -6.39
N ASP A 97 29.01 2.32 -6.40
CA ASP A 97 28.70 1.55 -5.20
C ASP A 97 29.90 1.57 -4.23
N ASN A 98 29.62 1.61 -2.93
CA ASN A 98 30.64 1.63 -1.87
C ASN A 98 30.66 0.28 -1.14
N ASP A 99 31.24 -0.73 -1.79
CA ASP A 99 31.31 -2.09 -1.27
C ASP A 99 32.08 -2.18 0.05
N ALA A 100 33.08 -1.31 0.27
CA ALA A 100 33.84 -1.26 1.50
C ALA A 100 33.00 -0.79 2.70
N CYS A 101 32.07 0.15 2.50
CA CYS A 101 31.08 0.48 3.53
C CYS A 101 30.08 -0.65 3.69
N LYS A 102 29.53 -1.16 2.58
CA LYS A 102 28.51 -2.21 2.59
C LYS A 102 28.97 -3.46 3.33
N ALA A 103 30.23 -3.86 3.18
CA ALA A 103 30.84 -5.00 3.87
C ALA A 103 30.94 -4.80 5.40
N THR A 104 30.90 -3.56 5.88
CA THR A 104 30.92 -3.25 7.33
C THR A 104 29.52 -3.15 7.93
N LEU A 105 28.48 -3.10 7.10
CA LEU A 105 27.10 -3.05 7.57
C LEU A 105 26.64 -4.44 8.01
N ASN A 106 26.00 -4.47 9.18
CA ASN A 106 25.23 -5.62 9.64
C ASN A 106 23.74 -5.22 9.72
N ALA A 107 22.88 -6.22 9.98
CA ALA A 107 21.43 -6.01 10.07
C ALA A 107 21.01 -5.00 11.16
N SER A 108 21.89 -4.67 12.10
CA SER A 108 21.65 -3.72 13.19
C SER A 108 22.33 -2.36 12.95
N SER A 109 23.10 -2.19 11.88
CA SER A 109 23.79 -0.94 11.58
C SER A 109 22.83 0.20 11.27
N ILE A 110 21.67 -0.14 10.71
CA ILE A 110 20.62 0.79 10.35
C ILE A 110 19.30 0.19 10.82
N VAL A 111 18.59 0.94 11.67
CA VAL A 111 17.30 0.52 12.21
C VAL A 111 16.25 1.52 11.78
N VAL A 112 15.19 1.02 11.14
CA VAL A 112 14.00 1.78 10.79
C VAL A 112 12.82 1.11 11.46
N THR A 113 11.98 1.90 12.09
CA THR A 113 10.79 1.41 12.81
C THR A 113 9.55 2.12 12.31
N LEU A 114 8.39 1.52 12.55
CA LEU A 114 7.13 2.22 12.35
C LEU A 114 6.96 3.29 13.43
N PRO A 115 6.29 4.42 13.12
CA PRO A 115 5.91 5.38 14.14
C PRO A 115 4.96 4.75 15.17
N ASN A 116 4.90 5.32 16.37
CA ASN A 116 4.07 4.82 17.48
C ASN A 116 2.58 4.66 17.11
N THR A 117 2.10 5.45 16.14
CA THR A 117 0.78 5.29 15.54
C THR A 117 0.95 4.61 14.19
N ALA A 118 0.39 3.41 14.04
CA ALA A 118 0.41 2.68 12.79
C ALA A 118 -0.19 3.53 11.65
N PRO A 119 0.58 3.84 10.59
CA PRO A 119 0.09 4.67 9.51
C PRO A 119 -0.83 3.86 8.59
N THR A 120 -1.94 4.48 8.18
CA THR A 120 -2.83 3.94 7.16
C THR A 120 -2.49 4.53 5.79
N ILE A 121 -2.21 3.66 4.83
CA ILE A 121 -1.98 4.00 3.43
C ILE A 121 -3.30 3.89 2.70
N ALA A 122 -3.71 4.97 2.04
CA ALA A 122 -4.95 5.00 1.29
C ALA A 122 -4.92 3.99 0.12
N LYS A 123 -6.10 3.54 -0.30
CA LYS A 123 -6.25 2.68 -1.49
C LYS A 123 -5.76 3.39 -2.76
N ASP A 124 -5.32 2.62 -3.75
CA ASP A 124 -4.92 3.11 -5.08
C ASP A 124 -3.99 4.35 -5.03
N THR A 125 -3.06 4.37 -4.09
CA THR A 125 -2.21 5.54 -3.82
C THR A 125 -0.77 5.27 -4.20
N GLU A 126 -0.14 6.25 -4.82
CA GLU A 126 1.28 6.26 -5.14
C GLU A 126 2.00 7.33 -4.31
N ASN A 127 3.20 7.00 -3.83
CA ASN A 127 4.10 7.88 -3.11
C ASN A 127 3.48 8.58 -1.88
N GLN A 128 2.62 7.88 -1.13
CA GLN A 128 2.13 8.43 0.13
C GLN A 128 3.32 8.59 1.10
N SER A 129 3.55 9.83 1.53
CA SER A 129 4.63 10.14 2.44
C SER A 129 4.28 9.73 3.87
N ILE A 130 5.13 8.91 4.48
CA ILE A 130 5.10 8.62 5.92
C ILE A 130 6.45 8.98 6.53
N THR A 131 6.41 9.51 7.75
CA THR A 131 7.61 9.79 8.53
C THR A 131 7.90 8.62 9.45
N VAL A 132 9.11 8.08 9.36
CA VAL A 132 9.51 6.88 10.11
C VAL A 132 10.75 7.18 10.95
N PRO A 133 10.79 6.75 12.23
CA PRO A 133 12.00 6.84 13.02
C PRO A 133 13.13 6.01 12.41
N PHE A 134 14.31 6.62 12.34
CA PHE A 134 15.51 6.08 11.73
C PHE A 134 16.69 6.25 12.68
N SER A 135 17.51 5.21 12.85
CA SER A 135 18.73 5.29 13.66
C SER A 135 19.90 4.54 13.04
N VAL A 136 21.10 5.05 13.30
CA VAL A 136 22.38 4.51 12.85
C VAL A 136 23.14 4.00 14.07
N ALA A 137 23.68 2.78 13.97
CA ALA A 137 24.48 2.21 15.05
C ALA A 137 25.74 3.04 15.36
N GLN A 138 26.18 2.96 16.62
CA GLN A 138 27.36 3.68 17.14
C GLN A 138 28.68 3.25 16.51
N ASN A 139 28.71 2.12 15.80
CA ASN A 139 29.90 1.52 15.21
C ASN A 139 29.95 1.64 13.67
N LEU A 140 29.21 2.59 13.08
CA LEU A 140 29.29 2.82 11.64
C LEU A 140 30.74 3.16 11.23
N SER A 141 31.28 2.39 10.28
CA SER A 141 32.66 2.54 9.82
C SER A 141 32.90 3.91 9.16
N SER A 142 34.10 4.46 9.32
CA SER A 142 34.53 5.67 8.61
C SER A 142 34.59 5.47 7.08
N THR A 143 34.64 4.23 6.59
CA THR A 143 34.53 3.90 5.16
C THR A 143 33.17 4.30 4.55
N CYS A 144 32.15 4.50 5.39
CA CYS A 144 30.83 4.98 5.00
C CYS A 144 30.73 6.50 4.87
N ALA A 145 31.78 7.25 5.19
CA ALA A 145 31.79 8.70 5.03
C ALA A 145 31.48 9.12 3.58
N ASN A 146 30.68 10.18 3.42
CA ASN A 146 30.21 10.71 2.13
C ASN A 146 29.45 9.70 1.27
N SER A 147 28.78 8.72 1.89
CA SER A 147 27.97 7.75 1.19
C SER A 147 26.47 8.04 1.34
N THR A 148 25.72 7.80 0.27
CA THR A 148 24.26 7.82 0.23
C THR A 148 23.74 6.42 0.50
N PHE A 149 22.80 6.30 1.43
CA PHE A 149 22.13 5.06 1.76
C PHE A 149 20.74 5.03 1.15
N THR A 150 20.43 3.97 0.43
CA THR A 150 19.08 3.69 -0.08
C THR A 150 18.63 2.37 0.50
N LEU A 151 17.46 2.39 1.13
CA LEU A 151 16.93 1.25 1.86
C LEU A 151 15.61 0.82 1.22
N SER A 152 15.49 -0.48 0.97
CA SER A 152 14.24 -1.11 0.54
C SER A 152 13.69 -1.95 1.69
N PHE A 153 12.36 -1.98 1.84
CA PHE A 153 11.68 -2.66 2.93
C PHE A 153 10.54 -3.52 2.41
N ASN A 154 10.28 -4.60 3.14
CA ASN A 154 9.00 -5.29 3.08
C ASN A 154 8.10 -4.73 4.18
N PHE A 155 6.82 -4.60 3.84
CA PHE A 155 5.78 -4.18 4.77
C PHE A 155 4.87 -5.35 5.09
N THR A 156 4.42 -5.38 6.35
CA THR A 156 3.23 -6.14 6.72
C THR A 156 2.15 -5.14 7.11
N GLY A 157 0.92 -5.44 6.73
CA GLY A 157 -0.22 -4.59 7.00
C GLY A 157 -1.52 -5.36 6.88
N GLU A 158 -2.55 -4.79 7.46
CA GLU A 158 -3.90 -5.34 7.49
C GLU A 158 -4.84 -4.36 6.77
N SER A 159 -5.90 -4.88 6.15
CA SER A 159 -6.95 -4.02 5.58
C SER A 159 -7.55 -3.14 6.68
N ALA A 160 -7.58 -1.83 6.46
CA ALA A 160 -8.08 -0.85 7.42
C ALA A 160 -9.61 -0.69 7.37
#